data_AF-A0A7W1G1C3-F1
#
_entry.id   AF-A0A7W1G1C3-F1
#
_cell.length_a   1.000
_cell.length_b   1.000
_cell.length_c   1.000
_cell.angle_alpha   90.00
_cell.angle_beta   90.00
_cell.angle_gamma   90.00
#
_symmetry.space_group_name_H-M   'P 1'
#
loop_
_entity.id
_entity.type
_entity.pdbx_description
1 polymer ?
#
loop_
_entity_poly.entity_id
_entity_poly.type
_entity_poly.pdbx_seq_one_letter_code
_entity_poly.pdbx_strand_id
1 'polypeptide(L)'
;MKIIPACLAVALALVLLPVRLAAADAASPAAEPVLEPSTTTCLGVYWIVRGDDDGDGRVALAWRVAGAPEWTPGADLFRVVKGHHKQPKGASLDIPDDARLFAGSVLWLKPGTDYELRLSLADPDGGAAEKILHARTAVEPFAAKDAPIRHVAPGDGGGTGTTDDPFKGLAAAHAAAKPGDIMLLHAGVYGPLPITVSGEPGKPIVWRGTDDGEAIIDGGGVHRVIAAVGVHDVWFENLTVRNGERGIAFHESQRIVVRRCHLYKLVYPIAATVDKGNVGFFICDNLIEGPCVWPRTDAKGIEAERGIQVIGEGHEICYNRVRGFADAIDTFQEGRCSATAAEVVILVATRGSTSGASASVPREGHLPRGP
;
A
#
# COMPACT_ATOMS: atom_id res chain seq x y z
N MET A 1 20.96 -44.94 -91.00
CA MET A 1 19.73 -45.41 -90.32
C MET A 1 20.11 -46.03 -88.98
N LYS A 2 19.91 -45.28 -87.88
CA LYS A 2 19.55 -45.73 -86.52
C LYS A 2 19.61 -44.51 -85.60
N ILE A 3 18.43 -43.97 -85.30
CA ILE A 3 18.14 -42.89 -84.36
C ILE A 3 17.65 -43.59 -83.08
N ILE A 4 18.32 -43.40 -81.93
CA ILE A 4 17.85 -43.80 -80.58
C ILE A 4 18.42 -42.80 -79.55
N PRO A 5 17.66 -42.41 -78.50
CA PRO A 5 17.41 -41.01 -78.17
C PRO A 5 18.19 -40.45 -76.97
N ALA A 6 18.25 -39.12 -76.91
CA ALA A 6 18.75 -38.36 -75.78
C ALA A 6 17.76 -38.42 -74.60
N CYS A 7 18.19 -38.99 -73.47
CA CYS A 7 17.50 -38.87 -72.19
C CYS A 7 17.72 -37.47 -71.61
N LEU A 8 16.66 -36.67 -71.58
CA LEU A 8 16.61 -35.37 -70.91
C LEU A 8 16.45 -35.61 -69.39
N ALA A 9 17.51 -35.43 -68.61
CA ALA A 9 17.44 -35.46 -67.15
C ALA A 9 16.85 -34.13 -66.65
N VAL A 10 15.59 -34.16 -66.20
CA VAL A 10 14.96 -33.03 -65.51
C VAL A 10 15.48 -33.01 -64.07
N ALA A 11 16.39 -32.09 -63.77
CA ALA A 11 16.80 -31.79 -62.41
C ALA A 11 15.69 -30.99 -61.72
N LEU A 12 14.90 -31.67 -60.89
CA LEU A 12 13.89 -31.05 -60.05
C LEU A 12 14.59 -30.29 -58.90
N ALA A 13 14.79 -28.99 -59.05
CA ALA A 13 15.31 -28.13 -57.99
C ALA A 13 14.23 -28.01 -56.89
N LEU A 14 14.44 -28.73 -55.79
CA LEU A 14 13.60 -28.65 -54.59
C LEU A 14 13.84 -27.26 -53.95
N VAL A 15 12.94 -26.30 -54.22
CA VAL A 15 12.92 -25.02 -53.51
C VAL A 15 12.46 -25.30 -52.08
N LEU A 16 13.42 -25.44 -51.16
CA LEU A 16 13.18 -25.43 -49.72
C LEU A 16 12.73 -24.02 -49.34
N LEU A 17 11.42 -23.78 -49.40
CA LEU A 17 10.82 -22.66 -48.68
C LEU A 17 11.08 -22.86 -47.18
N PRO A 18 11.65 -21.89 -46.46
CA PRO A 18 11.79 -21.98 -45.01
C PRO A 18 10.38 -22.02 -44.42
N VAL A 19 9.93 -23.22 -44.03
CA VAL A 19 8.79 -23.36 -43.14
C VAL A 19 9.25 -22.75 -41.83
N ARG A 20 8.73 -21.56 -41.50
CA ARG A 20 8.83 -21.05 -40.13
C ARG A 20 8.02 -22.01 -39.28
N LEU A 21 8.69 -22.95 -38.60
CA LEU A 21 8.09 -23.56 -37.42
C LEU A 21 7.68 -22.39 -36.53
N ALA A 22 6.38 -22.27 -36.25
CA ALA A 22 5.96 -21.46 -35.13
C ALA A 22 6.70 -22.04 -33.92
N ALA A 23 7.55 -21.23 -33.30
CA ALA A 23 8.25 -21.63 -32.09
C ALA A 23 7.18 -22.08 -31.09
N ALA A 24 7.27 -23.34 -30.67
CA ALA A 24 6.20 -24.02 -29.95
C ALA A 24 5.98 -23.42 -28.54
N ASP A 25 6.87 -22.56 -28.09
CA ASP A 25 6.83 -21.87 -26.79
C ASP A 25 7.24 -20.39 -26.91
N ALA A 26 6.77 -19.70 -27.97
CA ALA A 26 7.07 -18.28 -28.12
C ALA A 26 6.16 -17.38 -27.27
N ALA A 27 6.75 -16.60 -26.37
CA ALA A 27 6.01 -15.69 -25.50
C ALA A 27 5.26 -14.58 -26.26
N SER A 28 4.03 -14.32 -25.84
CA SER A 28 3.25 -13.18 -26.33
C SER A 28 2.35 -12.55 -25.27
N PRO A 29 2.04 -11.25 -25.37
CA PRO A 29 1.13 -10.59 -24.44
C PRO A 29 -0.28 -11.22 -24.49
N ALA A 30 -0.79 -11.63 -23.33
CA ALA A 30 -2.16 -12.12 -23.20
C ALA A 30 -3.17 -10.97 -23.04
N ALA A 31 -2.70 -9.84 -22.51
CA ALA A 31 -3.44 -8.62 -22.25
C ALA A 31 -2.49 -7.42 -22.26
N GLU A 32 -3.03 -6.21 -22.20
CA GLU A 32 -2.24 -5.01 -21.89
C GLU A 32 -1.71 -5.09 -20.45
N PRO A 33 -0.50 -4.57 -20.16
CA PRO A 33 0.00 -4.49 -18.80
C PRO A 33 -0.83 -3.51 -17.97
N VAL A 34 -0.97 -3.80 -16.68
CA VAL A 34 -1.86 -3.08 -15.76
C VAL A 34 -1.05 -2.43 -14.67
N LEU A 35 -1.31 -1.15 -14.42
CA LEU A 35 -0.75 -0.41 -13.30
C LEU A 35 -1.57 -0.69 -12.03
N GLU A 36 -0.86 -0.87 -10.93
CA GLU A 36 -1.43 -0.90 -9.59
C GLU A 36 -1.66 0.54 -9.09
N PRO A 37 -2.60 0.75 -8.14
CA PRO A 37 -2.74 2.04 -7.48
C PRO A 37 -1.39 2.54 -6.93
N SER A 38 -1.04 3.79 -7.26
CA SER A 38 0.25 4.38 -6.88
C SER A 38 0.33 4.72 -5.40
N THR A 39 1.53 4.62 -4.83
CA THR A 39 1.87 5.28 -3.55
C THR A 39 2.67 6.55 -3.82
N THR A 40 3.09 7.28 -2.78
CA THR A 40 3.88 8.50 -2.96
C THR A 40 5.27 8.23 -3.56
N THR A 41 5.84 7.04 -3.37
CA THR A 41 7.20 6.74 -3.82
C THR A 41 7.34 5.46 -4.66
N CYS A 42 6.25 4.73 -4.88
CA CYS A 42 6.29 3.47 -5.64
C CYS A 42 5.19 3.38 -6.69
N LEU A 43 5.53 2.74 -7.82
CA LEU A 43 4.61 2.39 -8.90
C LEU A 43 4.68 0.89 -9.15
N GLY A 44 3.57 0.18 -8.94
CA GLY A 44 3.45 -1.25 -9.21
C GLY A 44 2.85 -1.53 -10.59
N VAL A 45 3.25 -2.64 -11.19
CA VAL A 45 2.76 -3.06 -12.50
C VAL A 45 2.74 -4.58 -12.59
N TYR A 46 1.76 -5.13 -13.32
CA TYR A 46 1.76 -6.51 -13.73
C TYR A 46 1.43 -6.69 -15.20
N TRP A 47 1.86 -7.80 -15.78
CA TRP A 47 1.60 -8.17 -17.17
C TRP A 47 1.34 -9.67 -17.29
N ILE A 48 0.27 -10.04 -18.00
CA ILE A 48 -0.06 -11.44 -18.28
C ILE A 48 0.52 -11.81 -19.65
N VAL A 49 1.33 -12.87 -19.68
CA VAL A 49 2.06 -13.36 -20.85
C VAL A 49 1.72 -14.84 -21.07
N ARG A 50 1.50 -15.25 -22.32
CA ARG A 50 1.23 -16.65 -22.73
C ARG A 50 2.40 -17.25 -23.49
N GLY A 51 2.46 -18.58 -23.55
CA GLY A 51 3.41 -19.33 -24.37
C GLY A 51 4.84 -19.23 -23.87
N ASP A 52 5.01 -19.38 -22.56
CA ASP A 52 6.29 -19.36 -21.85
C ASP A 52 6.21 -20.46 -20.76
N ASP A 53 5.93 -21.67 -21.25
CA ASP A 53 5.67 -22.85 -20.43
C ASP A 53 6.96 -23.41 -19.83
N ASP A 54 8.09 -23.31 -20.54
CA ASP A 54 9.41 -23.76 -20.10
C ASP A 54 10.05 -22.87 -19.00
N GLY A 55 9.59 -21.63 -18.88
CA GLY A 55 9.98 -20.76 -17.78
C GLY A 55 11.12 -19.78 -18.05
N ASP A 56 11.56 -19.59 -19.30
CA ASP A 56 12.77 -18.82 -19.61
C ASP A 56 12.51 -17.38 -20.15
N GLY A 57 11.27 -17.06 -20.51
CA GLY A 57 10.83 -15.71 -20.85
C GLY A 57 11.07 -14.66 -19.74
N ARG A 58 11.27 -13.39 -20.14
CA ARG A 58 11.61 -12.29 -19.24
C ARG A 58 10.92 -10.99 -19.63
N VAL A 59 10.46 -10.23 -18.63
CA VAL A 59 9.98 -8.85 -18.82
C VAL A 59 10.94 -7.88 -18.14
N ALA A 60 11.73 -7.17 -18.94
CA ALA A 60 12.58 -6.09 -18.48
C ALA A 60 11.75 -4.86 -18.13
N LEU A 61 12.04 -4.20 -17.01
CA LEU A 61 11.45 -2.92 -16.65
C LEU A 61 12.51 -1.81 -16.73
N ALA A 62 12.17 -0.71 -17.39
CA ALA A 62 12.90 0.54 -17.31
C ALA A 62 11.93 1.68 -17.04
N TRP A 63 12.39 2.77 -16.46
CA TRP A 63 11.53 3.90 -16.11
C TRP A 63 12.25 5.23 -16.33
N ARG A 64 11.47 6.30 -16.43
CA ARG A 64 11.98 7.67 -16.48
C ARG A 64 10.92 8.65 -16.01
N VAL A 65 11.34 9.84 -15.58
CA VAL A 65 10.42 10.98 -15.47
C VAL A 65 9.82 11.24 -16.86
N ALA A 66 8.52 11.47 -16.94
CA ALA A 66 7.84 11.61 -18.23
C ALA A 66 8.52 12.67 -19.11
N GLY A 67 8.79 12.31 -20.37
CA GLY A 67 9.50 13.16 -21.33
C GLY A 67 11.02 13.30 -21.14
N ALA A 68 11.63 12.74 -20.08
CA ALA A 68 13.08 12.72 -19.95
C ALA A 68 13.72 11.89 -21.08
N PRO A 69 14.93 12.24 -21.56
CA PRO A 69 15.54 11.53 -22.69
C PRO A 69 16.06 10.13 -22.30
N GLU A 70 16.53 9.98 -21.06
CA GLU A 70 17.22 8.77 -20.60
C GLU A 70 16.28 7.84 -19.85
N TRP A 71 16.46 6.53 -20.07
CA TRP A 71 15.77 5.47 -19.34
C TRP A 71 16.68 4.93 -18.23
N THR A 72 16.14 4.85 -17.03
CA THR A 72 16.76 4.19 -15.88
C THR A 72 16.34 2.72 -15.85
N PRO A 73 17.28 1.76 -15.82
CA PRO A 73 16.93 0.35 -15.61
C PRO A 73 16.24 0.13 -14.25
N GLY A 74 15.16 -0.64 -14.25
CA GLY A 74 14.50 -1.16 -13.06
C GLY A 74 14.82 -2.65 -12.86
N ALA A 75 14.30 -3.24 -11.78
CA ALA A 75 14.30 -4.68 -11.60
C ALA A 75 13.29 -5.32 -12.55
N ASP A 76 13.63 -6.49 -13.10
CA ASP A 76 12.71 -7.24 -13.95
C ASP A 76 11.43 -7.61 -13.22
N LEU A 77 10.34 -7.73 -13.98
CA LEU A 77 9.12 -8.24 -13.38
C LEU A 77 9.33 -9.70 -12.95
N PHE A 78 8.89 -10.00 -11.75
CA PHE A 78 8.96 -11.32 -11.15
C PHE A 78 7.89 -12.24 -11.76
N ARG A 79 8.31 -13.43 -12.18
CA ARG A 79 7.41 -14.49 -12.65
C ARG A 79 6.69 -15.14 -11.47
N VAL A 80 5.38 -14.94 -11.37
CA VAL A 80 4.56 -15.53 -10.31
C VAL A 80 4.28 -17.01 -10.62
N VAL A 81 4.40 -17.86 -9.61
CA VAL A 81 4.15 -19.32 -9.72
C VAL A 81 2.71 -19.60 -10.20
N LYS A 82 2.52 -20.52 -11.17
CA LYS A 82 1.16 -20.94 -11.66
C LYS A 82 0.27 -21.28 -10.47
N GLY A 83 -0.97 -20.79 -10.50
CA GLY A 83 -2.00 -21.12 -9.50
C GLY A 83 -1.92 -20.36 -8.17
N HIS A 84 -0.78 -19.74 -7.82
CA HIS A 84 -0.65 -18.97 -6.57
C HIS A 84 -1.35 -17.60 -6.60
N HIS A 85 -1.86 -17.18 -7.77
CA HIS A 85 -2.74 -16.02 -7.93
C HIS A 85 -4.20 -16.32 -7.54
N LYS A 86 -4.57 -17.60 -7.41
CA LYS A 86 -5.93 -18.02 -7.06
C LYS A 86 -6.09 -17.96 -5.54
N GLN A 87 -6.73 -16.91 -5.05
CA GLN A 87 -7.06 -16.75 -3.63
C GLN A 87 -8.29 -17.61 -3.28
N PRO A 88 -8.30 -18.40 -2.20
CA PRO A 88 -9.46 -19.20 -1.77
C PRO A 88 -10.70 -18.35 -1.46
N LYS A 89 -10.50 -17.09 -1.05
CA LYS A 89 -11.54 -16.09 -0.78
C LYS A 89 -11.02 -14.72 -1.22
N GLY A 90 -11.63 -14.14 -2.25
CA GLY A 90 -11.24 -12.84 -2.81
C GLY A 90 -11.35 -12.80 -4.33
N ALA A 91 -11.17 -11.62 -4.94
CA ALA A 91 -11.07 -11.54 -6.39
C ALA A 91 -9.73 -12.14 -6.83
N SER A 92 -9.79 -13.26 -7.54
CA SER A 92 -8.63 -13.79 -8.26
C SER A 92 -8.50 -13.04 -9.58
N LEU A 93 -7.27 -12.71 -9.97
CA LEU A 93 -7.01 -12.27 -11.33
C LEU A 93 -7.33 -13.45 -12.28
N ASP A 94 -8.07 -13.19 -13.35
CA ASP A 94 -8.34 -14.22 -14.36
C ASP A 94 -7.09 -14.41 -15.23
N ILE A 95 -6.33 -15.46 -14.91
CA ILE A 95 -5.10 -15.80 -15.61
C ILE A 95 -5.36 -17.09 -16.39
N PRO A 96 -5.28 -17.04 -17.73
CA PRO A 96 -5.42 -18.22 -18.57
C PRO A 96 -4.45 -19.34 -18.15
N ASP A 97 -4.84 -20.61 -18.29
CA ASP A 97 -4.03 -21.76 -17.83
C ASP A 97 -2.69 -21.89 -18.58
N ASP A 98 -2.64 -21.39 -19.82
CA ASP A 98 -1.48 -21.27 -20.70
C ASP A 98 -0.71 -19.94 -20.52
N ALA A 99 -1.01 -19.18 -19.46
CA ALA A 99 -0.39 -17.90 -19.16
C ALA A 99 0.39 -17.87 -17.84
N ARG A 100 1.17 -16.80 -17.70
CA ARG A 100 2.04 -16.42 -16.58
C ARG A 100 1.70 -14.99 -16.18
N LEU A 101 1.74 -14.72 -14.87
CA LEU A 101 1.77 -13.35 -14.35
C LEU A 101 3.20 -12.93 -14.13
N PHE A 102 3.57 -11.79 -14.68
CA PHE A 102 4.79 -11.07 -14.35
C PHE A 102 4.40 -9.84 -13.53
N ALA A 103 4.99 -9.62 -12.36
CA ALA A 103 4.66 -8.47 -11.50
C ALA A 103 5.91 -7.83 -10.90
N GLY A 104 5.92 -6.52 -10.73
CA GLY A 104 7.05 -5.80 -10.17
C GLY A 104 6.73 -4.35 -9.88
N SER A 105 7.70 -3.63 -9.33
CA SER A 105 7.53 -2.24 -8.91
C SER A 105 8.78 -1.42 -9.19
N VAL A 106 8.56 -0.13 -9.46
CA VAL A 106 9.59 0.90 -9.35
C VAL A 106 9.48 1.54 -7.98
N LEU A 107 10.60 1.67 -7.27
CA LEU A 107 10.68 2.13 -5.89
C LEU A 107 11.46 3.45 -5.80
N TRP A 108 11.34 4.16 -4.67
CA TRP A 108 12.08 5.39 -4.33
C TRP A 108 11.91 6.53 -5.34
N LEU A 109 10.73 6.63 -5.94
CA LEU A 109 10.35 7.71 -6.84
C LEU A 109 9.99 8.98 -6.05
N LYS A 110 10.05 10.12 -6.74
CA LYS A 110 9.57 11.40 -6.19
C LYS A 110 8.04 11.43 -6.17
N PRO A 111 7.41 11.89 -5.07
CA PRO A 111 5.96 12.10 -4.98
C PRO A 111 5.39 13.04 -6.03
N GLY A 112 4.11 12.85 -6.36
CA GLY A 112 3.33 13.70 -7.25
C GLY A 112 3.85 13.85 -8.68
N THR A 113 4.77 12.98 -9.09
CA THR A 113 5.58 13.10 -10.31
C THR A 113 5.09 12.11 -11.38
N ASP A 114 5.00 12.57 -12.62
CA ASP A 114 4.65 11.77 -13.79
C ASP A 114 5.88 10.99 -14.30
N TYR A 115 5.68 9.69 -14.55
CA TYR A 115 6.68 8.75 -15.02
C TYR A 115 6.18 7.98 -16.24
N GLU A 116 7.14 7.48 -17.00
CA GLU A 116 6.93 6.47 -18.02
C GLU A 116 7.64 5.19 -17.61
N LEU A 117 6.95 4.05 -17.71
CA LEU A 117 7.47 2.71 -17.45
C LEU A 117 7.49 1.94 -18.76
N ARG A 118 8.67 1.48 -19.18
CA ARG A 118 8.85 0.62 -20.35
C ARG A 118 9.01 -0.82 -19.89
N LEU A 119 8.12 -1.67 -20.38
CA LEU A 119 8.16 -3.11 -20.23
C LEU A 119 8.60 -3.74 -21.55
N SER A 120 9.66 -4.53 -21.53
CA SER A 120 10.19 -5.24 -22.70
C SER A 120 10.17 -6.75 -22.44
N LEU A 121 9.20 -7.44 -23.03
CA LEU A 121 9.12 -8.90 -23.07
C LEU A 121 10.11 -9.43 -24.10
N ALA A 122 10.90 -10.43 -23.71
CA ALA A 122 11.75 -11.20 -24.59
C ALA A 122 11.77 -12.66 -24.14
N ASP A 123 11.80 -13.56 -25.11
CA ASP A 123 11.80 -15.00 -24.91
C ASP A 123 12.81 -15.65 -25.89
N PRO A 124 13.74 -16.49 -25.40
CA PRO A 124 14.71 -17.22 -26.22
C PRO A 124 14.11 -18.11 -27.32
N ASP A 125 12.96 -18.73 -27.09
CA ASP A 125 12.25 -19.55 -28.08
C ASP A 125 11.56 -18.69 -29.13
N GLY A 126 11.28 -17.45 -28.79
CA GLY A 126 10.88 -16.39 -29.70
C GLY A 126 9.72 -15.59 -29.15
N GLY A 127 9.46 -14.44 -29.76
CA GLY A 127 8.46 -13.52 -29.23
C GLY A 127 9.09 -12.37 -28.47
N ALA A 128 8.58 -11.19 -28.76
CA ALA A 128 9.02 -9.97 -28.13
C ALA A 128 7.86 -8.98 -28.19
N ALA A 129 7.73 -8.18 -27.14
CA ALA A 129 6.77 -7.09 -27.10
C ALA A 129 7.32 -5.96 -26.23
N GLU A 130 7.02 -4.73 -26.62
CA GLU A 130 7.35 -3.56 -25.82
C GLU A 130 6.08 -2.76 -25.54
N LYS A 131 5.94 -2.31 -24.30
CA LYS A 131 4.84 -1.46 -23.85
C LYS A 131 5.39 -0.32 -23.02
N ILE A 132 4.88 0.89 -23.26
CA ILE A 132 5.17 2.06 -22.43
C ILE A 132 3.89 2.45 -21.72
N LEU A 133 3.95 2.52 -20.40
CA LEU A 133 2.86 2.93 -19.53
C LEU A 133 3.16 4.33 -18.98
N HIS A 134 2.13 5.17 -18.90
CA HIS A 134 2.20 6.45 -18.20
C HIS A 134 1.59 6.27 -16.82
N ALA A 135 2.34 6.67 -15.79
CA ALA A 135 1.95 6.50 -14.40
C ALA A 135 2.35 7.72 -13.60
N ARG A 136 1.63 8.01 -12.52
CA ARG A 136 1.93 9.13 -11.63
C ARG A 136 1.98 8.64 -10.20
N THR A 137 3.03 9.01 -9.47
CA THR A 137 3.10 8.77 -8.03
C THR A 137 2.08 9.63 -7.30
N ALA A 138 1.54 9.14 -6.19
CA ALA A 138 0.61 9.89 -5.37
C ALA A 138 1.29 11.12 -4.74
N VAL A 139 0.49 12.12 -4.37
CA VAL A 139 0.95 13.23 -3.52
C VAL A 139 0.67 12.85 -2.08
N GLU A 140 1.57 13.20 -1.16
CA GLU A 140 1.31 13.01 0.26
C GLU A 140 -0.01 13.71 0.65
N PRO A 141 -0.93 13.05 1.37
CA PRO A 141 -2.20 13.67 1.74
C PRO A 141 -1.98 14.88 2.65
N PHE A 142 -2.50 16.06 2.31
CA PHE A 142 -2.52 17.23 3.19
C PHE A 142 -3.90 17.88 3.22
N ALA A 143 -4.27 18.42 4.40
CA ALA A 143 -5.53 19.13 4.54
C ALA A 143 -5.40 20.50 3.86
N ALA A 144 -6.48 21.00 3.28
CA ALA A 144 -6.47 22.32 2.65
C ALA A 144 -5.97 23.38 3.65
N LYS A 145 -5.13 24.32 3.18
CA LYS A 145 -4.52 25.34 4.03
C LYS A 145 -5.57 26.26 4.69
N ASP A 146 -6.70 26.43 4.03
CA ASP A 146 -7.86 27.23 4.42
C ASP A 146 -9.02 26.36 4.96
N ALA A 147 -8.76 25.09 5.28
CA ALA A 147 -9.76 24.21 5.88
C ALA A 147 -10.35 24.83 7.17
N PRO A 148 -11.69 24.89 7.32
CA PRO A 148 -12.31 25.42 8.52
C PRO A 148 -11.89 24.62 9.76
N ILE A 149 -11.41 25.33 10.79
CA ILE A 149 -11.04 24.72 12.07
C ILE A 149 -12.26 24.77 13.00
N ARG A 150 -12.59 23.63 13.60
CA ARG A 150 -13.64 23.44 14.60
C ARG A 150 -13.02 22.96 15.90
N HIS A 151 -13.08 23.76 16.95
CA HIS A 151 -12.48 23.43 18.24
C HIS A 151 -13.36 22.45 19.02
N VAL A 152 -12.73 21.45 19.65
CA VAL A 152 -13.40 20.41 20.44
C VAL A 152 -12.68 20.26 21.77
N ALA A 153 -13.37 20.50 22.88
CA ALA A 153 -12.87 20.27 24.24
C ALA A 153 -13.56 19.05 24.88
N PRO A 154 -12.99 18.42 25.91
CA PRO A 154 -13.69 17.38 26.66
C PRO A 154 -15.02 17.89 27.25
N GLY A 155 -16.01 16.99 27.34
CA GLY A 155 -17.33 17.30 27.90
C GLY A 155 -18.45 16.51 27.20
N ASP A 156 -19.70 16.81 27.56
CA ASP A 156 -20.87 15.99 27.20
C ASP A 156 -21.97 16.78 26.46
N GLY A 157 -21.58 17.67 25.55
CA GLY A 157 -22.46 18.31 24.57
C GLY A 157 -22.48 19.85 24.59
N GLY A 158 -22.95 20.42 23.48
CA GLY A 158 -23.03 21.86 23.25
C GLY A 158 -21.77 22.46 22.61
N GLY A 159 -21.71 23.79 22.60
CA GLY A 159 -20.67 24.55 21.89
C GLY A 159 -20.98 24.75 20.41
N THR A 160 -20.34 25.75 19.82
CA THR A 160 -20.47 26.11 18.39
C THR A 160 -19.26 25.71 17.56
N GLY A 161 -18.21 25.18 18.20
CA GLY A 161 -16.97 24.78 17.56
C GLY A 161 -16.02 25.96 17.26
N THR A 162 -16.30 27.14 17.82
CA THR A 162 -15.39 28.29 17.76
C THR A 162 -14.32 28.18 18.85
N THR A 163 -13.25 28.97 18.76
CA THR A 163 -12.19 28.97 19.79
C THR A 163 -12.72 29.35 21.18
N ASP A 164 -13.63 30.33 21.24
CA ASP A 164 -14.22 30.81 22.51
C ASP A 164 -15.37 29.93 23.01
N ASP A 165 -15.95 29.11 22.14
CA ASP A 165 -17.06 28.21 22.44
C ASP A 165 -16.88 26.86 21.71
N PRO A 166 -15.88 26.06 22.12
CA PRO A 166 -15.57 24.78 21.49
C PRO A 166 -16.73 23.81 21.67
N PHE A 167 -16.88 22.86 20.73
CA PHE A 167 -17.74 21.72 20.94
C PHE A 167 -17.30 20.99 22.21
N LYS A 168 -18.26 20.61 23.06
CA LYS A 168 -17.95 19.86 24.29
C LYS A 168 -18.20 18.38 24.02
N GLY A 169 -17.14 17.62 23.82
CA GLY A 169 -17.19 16.19 23.53
C GLY A 169 -17.26 15.84 22.05
N LEU A 170 -16.91 14.60 21.76
CA LEU A 170 -16.83 14.10 20.39
C LEU A 170 -18.21 13.91 19.73
N ALA A 171 -19.26 13.66 20.51
CA ALA A 171 -20.60 13.46 19.96
C ALA A 171 -21.14 14.74 19.28
N ALA A 172 -21.01 15.91 19.94
CA ALA A 172 -21.41 17.19 19.38
C ALA A 172 -20.54 17.56 18.16
N ALA A 173 -19.23 17.34 18.27
CA ALA A 173 -18.28 17.57 17.18
C ALA A 173 -18.61 16.70 15.95
N HIS A 174 -18.87 15.40 16.14
CA HIS A 174 -19.18 14.45 15.07
C HIS A 174 -20.49 14.79 14.37
N ALA A 175 -21.53 15.13 15.14
CA ALA A 175 -22.81 15.55 14.58
C ALA A 175 -22.71 16.83 13.72
N ALA A 176 -21.73 17.70 14.00
CA ALA A 176 -21.52 18.96 13.30
C ALA A 176 -20.50 18.87 12.14
N ALA A 177 -19.72 17.80 12.06
CA ALA A 177 -18.61 17.67 11.11
C ALA A 177 -19.08 17.66 9.66
N LYS A 178 -18.36 18.39 8.80
CA LYS A 178 -18.62 18.49 7.35
C LYS A 178 -17.35 18.22 6.56
N PRO A 179 -17.45 17.72 5.31
CA PRO A 179 -16.31 17.58 4.42
C PRO A 179 -15.45 18.85 4.38
N GLY A 180 -14.14 18.68 4.63
CA GLY A 180 -13.17 19.77 4.67
C GLY A 180 -12.95 20.39 6.05
N ASP A 181 -13.76 20.08 7.07
CA ASP A 181 -13.51 20.55 8.42
C ASP A 181 -12.27 19.86 9.04
N ILE A 182 -11.51 20.63 9.81
CA ILE A 182 -10.53 20.12 10.78
C ILE A 182 -11.17 20.20 12.17
N MET A 183 -11.54 19.07 12.74
CA MET A 183 -11.96 18.91 14.13
C MET A 183 -10.69 18.91 15.00
N LEU A 184 -10.38 20.06 15.59
CA LEU A 184 -9.20 20.28 16.42
C LEU A 184 -9.51 19.98 17.89
N LEU A 185 -9.02 18.85 18.37
CA LEU A 185 -9.25 18.33 19.73
C LEU A 185 -8.21 18.91 20.68
N HIS A 186 -8.68 19.59 21.71
CA HIS A 186 -7.87 20.10 22.82
C HIS A 186 -7.39 18.99 23.76
N ALA A 187 -6.38 19.29 24.56
CA ALA A 187 -5.89 18.38 25.58
C ALA A 187 -7.02 17.85 26.47
N GLY A 188 -7.00 16.54 26.71
CA GLY A 188 -7.94 15.89 27.61
C GLY A 188 -8.36 14.50 27.16
N VAL A 189 -9.28 13.92 27.94
CA VAL A 189 -9.76 12.56 27.72
C VAL A 189 -11.17 12.60 27.13
N TYR A 190 -11.35 11.89 26.04
CA TYR A 190 -12.59 11.70 25.33
C TYR A 190 -12.98 10.21 25.35
N GLY A 191 -14.28 9.93 25.25
CA GLY A 191 -14.77 8.56 25.10
C GLY A 191 -14.62 8.00 23.68
N PRO A 192 -15.12 6.78 23.42
CA PRO A 192 -15.12 6.16 22.10
C PRO A 192 -15.81 7.02 21.02
N LEU A 193 -15.33 6.89 19.78
CA LEU A 193 -15.75 7.70 18.65
C LEU A 193 -16.31 6.85 17.49
N PRO A 194 -17.63 6.80 17.29
CA PRO A 194 -18.20 6.34 16.04
C PRO A 194 -18.08 7.42 14.96
N ILE A 195 -17.53 7.07 13.81
CA ILE A 195 -17.51 7.92 12.61
C ILE A 195 -18.46 7.32 11.59
N THR A 196 -19.51 8.06 11.27
CA THR A 196 -20.55 7.67 10.30
C THR A 196 -20.69 8.66 9.14
N VAL A 197 -19.78 9.63 9.03
CA VAL A 197 -19.80 10.65 7.98
C VAL A 197 -18.46 10.66 7.26
N SER A 198 -18.51 10.76 5.94
CA SER A 198 -17.33 10.84 5.07
C SER A 198 -16.97 12.29 4.77
N GLY A 199 -15.71 12.51 4.39
CA GLY A 199 -15.32 13.71 3.65
C GLY A 199 -15.69 13.61 2.17
N GLU A 200 -15.03 14.44 1.36
CA GLU A 200 -15.04 14.38 -0.10
C GLU A 200 -13.59 14.27 -0.60
N PRO A 201 -13.36 13.77 -1.82
CA PRO A 201 -12.03 13.83 -2.44
C PRO A 201 -11.46 15.26 -2.40
N GLY A 202 -10.28 15.41 -1.76
CA GLY A 202 -9.63 16.71 -1.55
C GLY A 202 -10.21 17.58 -0.43
N LYS A 203 -11.28 17.14 0.23
CA LYS A 203 -11.88 17.79 1.41
C LYS A 203 -12.17 16.75 2.51
N PRO A 204 -11.12 16.20 3.13
CA PRO A 204 -11.29 15.22 4.19
C PRO A 204 -11.94 15.83 5.43
N ILE A 205 -12.56 15.00 6.26
CA ILE A 205 -12.84 15.37 7.66
C ILE A 205 -11.64 14.94 8.49
N VAL A 206 -10.95 15.91 9.09
CA VAL A 206 -9.72 15.64 9.85
C VAL A 206 -10.00 15.73 11.34
N TRP A 207 -9.77 14.63 12.07
CA TRP A 207 -9.77 14.58 13.52
C TRP A 207 -8.34 14.72 14.02
N ARG A 208 -7.99 15.88 14.57
CA ARG A 208 -6.62 16.25 14.89
C ARG A 208 -6.45 16.68 16.34
N GLY A 209 -5.48 16.12 17.05
CA GLY A 209 -5.06 16.67 18.35
C GLY A 209 -4.28 17.97 18.16
N THR A 210 -4.54 18.95 19.02
CA THR A 210 -3.80 20.23 19.03
C THR A 210 -2.44 20.10 19.74
N ASP A 211 -1.69 21.20 19.79
CA ASP A 211 -0.35 21.25 20.40
C ASP A 211 -0.37 21.67 21.90
N ASP A 212 -1.55 21.88 22.49
CA ASP A 212 -1.72 22.26 23.90
C ASP A 212 -1.70 21.10 24.90
N GLY A 213 -1.52 19.87 24.40
CA GLY A 213 -1.40 18.65 25.20
C GLY A 213 -2.01 17.44 24.48
N GLU A 214 -2.03 16.28 25.14
CA GLU A 214 -2.54 15.06 24.53
C GLU A 214 -4.08 15.06 24.43
N ALA A 215 -4.60 14.93 23.21
CA ALA A 215 -5.99 14.53 22.96
C ALA A 215 -6.10 13.00 22.98
N ILE A 216 -6.67 12.46 24.06
CA ILE A 216 -6.74 11.02 24.33
C ILE A 216 -8.16 10.52 24.06
N ILE A 217 -8.32 9.63 23.08
CA ILE A 217 -9.54 8.86 22.87
C ILE A 217 -9.38 7.54 23.65
N ASP A 218 -10.08 7.45 24.78
CA ASP A 218 -10.04 6.32 25.69
C ASP A 218 -11.23 5.41 25.46
N GLY A 219 -10.94 4.17 25.05
CA GLY A 219 -11.97 3.19 24.77
C GLY A 219 -12.66 2.63 26.00
N GLY A 220 -12.07 2.70 27.20
CA GLY A 220 -12.63 2.04 28.38
C GLY A 220 -12.86 0.53 28.23
N GLY A 221 -12.12 -0.14 27.33
CA GLY A 221 -12.23 -1.58 27.06
C GLY A 221 -13.22 -1.97 25.96
N VAL A 222 -13.74 -1.02 25.17
CA VAL A 222 -14.64 -1.33 24.05
C VAL A 222 -13.96 -2.12 22.93
N HIS A 223 -14.77 -2.77 22.10
CA HIS A 223 -14.30 -3.51 20.93
C HIS A 223 -13.60 -2.62 19.88
N ARG A 224 -14.10 -1.40 19.63
CA ARG A 224 -13.51 -0.43 18.69
C ARG A 224 -13.50 0.95 19.35
N VAL A 225 -12.32 1.50 19.60
CA VAL A 225 -12.19 2.83 20.23
C VAL A 225 -12.63 3.91 19.25
N ILE A 226 -12.12 3.86 18.02
CA ILE A 226 -12.62 4.62 16.88
C ILE A 226 -13.19 3.64 15.86
N ALA A 227 -14.48 3.78 15.55
CA ALA A 227 -15.17 2.95 14.56
C ALA A 227 -15.52 3.77 13.33
N ALA A 228 -14.74 3.65 12.27
CA ALA A 228 -14.87 4.39 11.02
C ALA A 228 -15.08 3.42 9.84
N VAL A 229 -16.14 2.59 9.93
CA VAL A 229 -16.43 1.54 8.94
C VAL A 229 -17.29 2.10 7.81
N GLY A 230 -16.96 1.77 6.56
CA GLY A 230 -17.75 2.19 5.40
C GLY A 230 -17.61 3.66 5.03
N VAL A 231 -16.60 4.37 5.56
CA VAL A 231 -16.41 5.81 5.33
C VAL A 231 -15.23 6.06 4.42
N HIS A 232 -15.12 7.28 3.90
CA HIS A 232 -13.99 7.69 3.09
C HIS A 232 -13.56 9.12 3.36
N ASP A 233 -12.30 9.43 3.03
CA ASP A 233 -11.70 10.76 3.24
C ASP A 233 -11.83 11.24 4.72
N VAL A 234 -11.57 10.33 5.67
CA VAL A 234 -11.55 10.64 7.11
C VAL A 234 -10.14 10.42 7.64
N TRP A 235 -9.60 11.43 8.29
CA TRP A 235 -8.21 11.45 8.73
C TRP A 235 -8.10 11.55 10.25
N PHE A 236 -7.12 10.86 10.82
CA PHE A 236 -6.81 10.85 12.24
C PHE A 236 -5.36 11.27 12.42
N GLU A 237 -5.14 12.38 13.12
CA GLU A 237 -3.82 13.00 13.21
C GLU A 237 -3.47 13.45 14.63
N ASN A 238 -2.25 13.19 15.09
CA ASN A 238 -1.80 13.68 16.40
C ASN A 238 -2.74 13.29 17.56
N LEU A 239 -3.32 12.09 17.49
CA LEU A 239 -4.24 11.57 18.51
C LEU A 239 -3.55 10.50 19.35
N THR A 240 -3.91 10.44 20.62
CA THR A 240 -3.63 9.27 21.46
C THR A 240 -4.86 8.37 21.50
N VAL A 241 -4.71 7.08 21.19
CA VAL A 241 -5.81 6.11 21.21
C VAL A 241 -5.44 4.93 22.10
N ARG A 242 -6.30 4.58 23.07
CA ARG A 242 -5.98 3.53 24.04
C ARG A 242 -7.18 2.77 24.59
N ASN A 243 -6.88 1.70 25.32
CA ASN A 243 -7.81 0.92 26.13
C ASN A 243 -8.99 0.35 25.31
N GLY A 244 -8.71 -0.59 24.43
CA GLY A 244 -9.73 -1.28 23.65
C GLY A 244 -9.17 -2.51 22.95
N GLU A 245 -10.04 -3.28 22.30
CA GLU A 245 -9.56 -4.37 21.45
C GLU A 245 -8.95 -3.81 20.17
N ARG A 246 -9.72 -3.01 19.42
CA ARG A 246 -9.28 -2.32 18.21
C ARG A 246 -9.14 -0.82 18.47
N GLY A 247 -8.02 -0.23 18.08
CA GLY A 247 -7.80 1.21 18.22
C GLY A 247 -8.61 2.00 17.22
N ILE A 248 -8.16 2.01 15.97
CA ILE A 248 -8.84 2.65 14.84
C ILE A 248 -9.23 1.56 13.86
N ALA A 249 -10.54 1.30 13.76
CA ALA A 249 -11.08 0.28 12.88
C ALA A 249 -11.81 0.93 11.70
N PHE A 250 -11.32 0.71 10.48
CA PHE A 250 -11.83 1.30 9.24
C PHE A 250 -12.00 0.27 8.11
N HIS A 251 -12.78 -0.77 8.41
CA HIS A 251 -13.24 -1.73 7.43
C HIS A 251 -14.01 -1.07 6.28
N GLU A 252 -13.96 -1.64 5.09
CA GLU A 252 -14.76 -1.23 3.92
C GLU A 252 -14.62 0.27 3.59
N SER A 253 -13.42 0.84 3.74
CA SER A 253 -13.18 2.29 3.75
C SER A 253 -12.14 2.75 2.74
N GLN A 254 -12.11 4.03 2.40
CA GLN A 254 -11.20 4.56 1.36
C GLN A 254 -10.50 5.86 1.79
N ARG A 255 -9.26 6.08 1.32
CA ARG A 255 -8.56 7.35 1.50
C ARG A 255 -8.49 7.80 2.97
N ILE A 256 -8.29 6.83 3.86
CA ILE A 256 -8.12 7.04 5.30
C ILE A 256 -6.67 7.41 5.57
N VAL A 257 -6.45 8.42 6.40
CA VAL A 257 -5.12 8.81 6.88
C VAL A 257 -5.06 8.55 8.38
N VAL A 258 -4.01 7.86 8.83
CA VAL A 258 -3.67 7.74 10.24
C VAL A 258 -2.21 8.15 10.39
N ARG A 259 -1.96 9.29 11.02
CA ARG A 259 -0.58 9.76 11.17
C ARG A 259 -0.27 10.51 12.43
N ARG A 260 0.98 10.41 12.88
CA ARG A 260 1.46 11.03 14.13
C ARG A 260 0.61 10.63 15.35
N CYS A 261 -0.07 9.49 15.30
CA CYS A 261 -0.88 9.00 16.40
C CYS A 261 -0.04 8.14 17.34
N HIS A 262 -0.39 8.16 18.63
CA HIS A 262 0.14 7.25 19.64
C HIS A 262 -0.92 6.22 20.04
N LEU A 263 -0.68 4.95 19.74
CA LEU A 263 -1.63 3.86 19.97
C LEU A 263 -1.05 2.83 20.94
N TYR A 264 -1.68 2.64 22.11
CA TYR A 264 -1.19 1.72 23.15
C TYR A 264 -2.32 1.11 23.98
N LYS A 265 -2.06 -0.01 24.67
CA LYS A 265 -3.08 -0.81 25.38
C LYS A 265 -4.22 -1.23 24.43
N LEU A 266 -3.83 -1.79 23.29
CA LEU A 266 -4.70 -2.25 22.21
C LEU A 266 -4.25 -3.63 21.74
N VAL A 267 -5.18 -4.48 21.32
CA VAL A 267 -4.90 -5.80 20.72
C VAL A 267 -4.60 -5.64 19.22
N TYR A 268 -5.39 -4.80 18.54
CA TYR A 268 -5.26 -4.45 17.13
C TYR A 268 -5.34 -2.93 16.94
N PRO A 269 -4.22 -2.18 17.12
CA PRO A 269 -4.23 -0.73 17.08
C PRO A 269 -4.82 -0.13 15.81
N ILE A 270 -4.48 -0.68 14.64
CA ILE A 270 -5.00 -0.24 13.34
C ILE A 270 -5.54 -1.47 12.62
N ALA A 271 -6.84 -1.47 12.30
CA ALA A 271 -7.52 -2.64 11.76
C ALA A 271 -8.48 -2.31 10.60
N ALA A 272 -8.22 -2.89 9.43
CA ALA A 272 -9.08 -2.86 8.26
C ALA A 272 -9.04 -4.21 7.54
N THR A 273 -9.60 -5.25 8.15
CA THR A 273 -9.54 -6.67 7.74
C THR A 273 -10.76 -7.18 6.97
N VAL A 274 -11.67 -6.29 6.56
CA VAL A 274 -12.83 -6.64 5.74
C VAL A 274 -12.76 -5.75 4.52
N ASP A 275 -12.59 -6.36 3.34
CA ASP A 275 -12.47 -5.65 2.07
C ASP A 275 -13.78 -5.69 1.29
N LYS A 276 -14.42 -4.54 1.16
CA LYS A 276 -15.45 -4.28 0.13
C LYS A 276 -15.14 -2.98 -0.63
N GLY A 277 -13.86 -2.79 -0.96
CA GLY A 277 -13.36 -1.59 -1.61
C GLY A 277 -12.38 -0.80 -0.75
N ASN A 278 -11.57 -1.47 0.07
CA ASN A 278 -10.48 -0.84 0.79
C ASN A 278 -9.42 -0.35 -0.19
N VAL A 279 -9.18 0.97 -0.22
CA VAL A 279 -8.17 1.56 -1.12
C VAL A 279 -7.58 2.84 -0.54
N GLY A 280 -6.27 3.04 -0.74
CA GLY A 280 -5.64 4.34 -0.51
C GLY A 280 -5.45 4.71 0.96
N PHE A 281 -5.11 3.76 1.84
CA PHE A 281 -4.78 4.08 3.23
C PHE A 281 -3.38 4.69 3.33
N PHE A 282 -3.24 5.77 4.09
CA PHE A 282 -1.94 6.38 4.39
C PHE A 282 -1.71 6.31 5.89
N ILE A 283 -0.89 5.35 6.32
CA ILE A 283 -0.64 5.04 7.73
C ILE A 283 0.83 5.32 8.00
N CYS A 284 1.15 6.53 8.45
CA CYS A 284 2.55 6.93 8.61
C CYS A 284 2.87 7.71 9.88
N ASP A 285 4.14 7.68 10.30
CA ASP A 285 4.65 8.41 11.46
C ASP A 285 3.94 8.09 12.80
N ASN A 286 3.39 6.89 12.96
CA ASN A 286 2.70 6.52 14.19
C ASN A 286 3.64 5.85 15.20
N LEU A 287 3.37 6.05 16.49
CA LEU A 287 3.95 5.28 17.60
C LEU A 287 2.93 4.24 18.05
N ILE A 288 3.26 2.96 17.89
CA ILE A 288 2.34 1.85 18.17
C ILE A 288 2.99 0.86 19.13
N GLU A 289 2.36 0.65 20.28
CA GLU A 289 2.91 -0.11 21.41
C GLU A 289 1.94 -1.20 21.88
N GLY A 290 2.32 -2.44 21.64
CA GLY A 290 1.53 -3.62 21.97
C GLY A 290 1.98 -4.32 23.25
N PRO A 291 1.19 -5.32 23.69
CA PRO A 291 1.39 -6.00 24.96
C PRO A 291 2.42 -7.15 24.91
N CYS A 292 2.84 -7.59 23.72
CA CYS A 292 3.76 -8.72 23.59
C CYS A 292 5.17 -8.34 24.08
N VAL A 293 5.84 -9.29 24.73
CA VAL A 293 7.21 -9.14 25.24
C VAL A 293 8.14 -10.05 24.46
N TRP A 294 9.31 -9.51 24.08
CA TRP A 294 10.36 -10.22 23.37
C TRP A 294 11.65 -10.28 24.22
N PRO A 295 12.44 -11.36 24.17
CA PRO A 295 12.23 -12.58 23.39
C PRO A 295 11.06 -13.42 23.94
N ARG A 296 10.40 -14.18 23.05
CA ARG A 296 9.34 -15.11 23.43
C ARG A 296 9.93 -16.35 24.10
N THR A 297 9.15 -16.98 24.97
CA THR A 297 9.43 -18.35 25.43
C THR A 297 8.75 -19.35 24.49
N ASP A 298 9.42 -20.47 24.18
CA ASP A 298 8.92 -21.49 23.25
C ASP A 298 7.52 -22.03 23.64
N ALA A 299 7.18 -22.00 24.92
CA ALA A 299 5.91 -22.47 25.45
C ALA A 299 4.70 -21.58 25.10
N LYS A 300 4.91 -20.32 24.69
CA LYS A 300 3.82 -19.33 24.55
C LYS A 300 3.19 -19.30 23.16
N GLY A 301 3.84 -19.89 22.15
CA GLY A 301 3.40 -19.80 20.76
C GLY A 301 3.44 -18.38 20.19
N ILE A 302 2.90 -18.19 18.98
CA ILE A 302 2.74 -16.87 18.36
C ILE A 302 1.45 -16.25 18.89
N GLU A 303 1.54 -15.11 19.58
CA GLU A 303 0.35 -14.43 20.08
C GLU A 303 -0.50 -13.82 18.94
N ALA A 304 -1.76 -13.49 19.23
CA ALA A 304 -2.72 -13.04 18.22
C ALA A 304 -2.61 -11.55 17.89
N GLU A 305 -1.99 -10.74 18.74
CA GLU A 305 -1.92 -9.29 18.60
C GLU A 305 -1.15 -8.86 17.34
N ARG A 306 -1.74 -7.94 16.57
CA ARG A 306 -1.18 -7.40 15.32
C ARG A 306 -1.16 -5.89 15.40
N GLY A 307 -0.06 -5.26 14.98
CA GLY A 307 0.09 -3.79 15.07
C GLY A 307 -0.78 -3.05 14.07
N ILE A 308 -0.45 -3.19 12.78
CA ILE A 308 -1.22 -2.65 11.66
C ILE A 308 -1.69 -3.83 10.81
N GLN A 309 -3.00 -4.06 10.79
CA GLN A 309 -3.59 -5.16 10.04
C GLN A 309 -4.59 -4.62 9.03
N VAL A 310 -4.23 -4.62 7.76
CA VAL A 310 -5.04 -4.02 6.69
C VAL A 310 -5.12 -4.92 5.48
N ILE A 311 -6.16 -4.72 4.68
CA ILE A 311 -6.37 -5.39 3.41
C ILE A 311 -6.95 -4.42 2.39
N GLY A 312 -6.66 -4.65 1.12
CA GLY A 312 -7.06 -3.77 0.03
C GLY A 312 -5.85 -3.41 -0.83
N GLU A 313 -5.94 -2.27 -1.51
CA GLU A 313 -4.98 -1.89 -2.56
C GLU A 313 -4.52 -0.44 -2.38
N GLY A 314 -3.35 -0.10 -2.92
CA GLY A 314 -2.83 1.28 -2.92
C GLY A 314 -2.60 1.85 -1.53
N HIS A 315 -2.35 1.01 -0.54
CA HIS A 315 -2.01 1.46 0.81
C HIS A 315 -0.54 1.87 0.86
N GLU A 316 -0.27 2.85 1.70
CA GLU A 316 1.07 3.32 2.03
C GLU A 316 1.22 3.25 3.55
N ILE A 317 2.13 2.39 3.99
CA ILE A 317 2.44 2.18 5.40
C ILE A 317 3.91 2.53 5.57
N CYS A 318 4.19 3.71 6.13
CA CYS A 318 5.53 4.31 6.11
C CYS A 318 5.95 4.90 7.47
N TYR A 319 7.23 4.82 7.83
CA TYR A 319 7.79 5.54 9.00
C TYR A 319 7.10 5.31 10.36
N ASN A 320 6.41 4.19 10.54
CA ASN A 320 5.78 3.83 11.82
C ASN A 320 6.78 3.17 12.77
N ARG A 321 6.74 3.55 14.05
CA ARG A 321 7.45 2.83 15.13
C ARG A 321 6.50 1.86 15.80
N VAL A 322 6.62 0.57 15.45
CA VAL A 322 5.74 -0.49 15.97
C VAL A 322 6.54 -1.44 16.87
N ARG A 323 6.05 -1.72 18.09
CA ARG A 323 6.66 -2.68 19.02
C ARG A 323 5.61 -3.49 19.78
N GLY A 324 5.98 -4.68 20.23
CA GLY A 324 5.15 -5.46 21.17
C GLY A 324 3.94 -6.15 20.52
N PHE A 325 4.08 -6.58 19.26
CA PHE A 325 3.07 -7.38 18.55
C PHE A 325 3.70 -8.66 18.01
N ALA A 326 2.86 -9.60 17.62
CA ALA A 326 3.31 -10.80 16.93
C ALA A 326 3.74 -10.51 15.50
N ASP A 327 2.83 -9.91 14.72
CA ASP A 327 3.20 -9.28 13.46
C ASP A 327 3.01 -7.76 13.62
N ALA A 328 4.07 -7.02 13.32
CA ALA A 328 4.04 -5.56 13.38
C ALA A 328 3.10 -4.99 12.32
N ILE A 329 3.17 -5.54 11.10
CA ILE A 329 2.33 -5.20 9.95
C ILE A 329 1.91 -6.51 9.27
N ASP A 330 0.63 -6.62 8.95
CA ASP A 330 -0.01 -7.79 8.37
C ASP A 330 -0.97 -7.37 7.24
N THR A 331 -0.66 -7.83 6.03
CA THR A 331 -1.55 -7.75 4.86
C THR A 331 -2.48 -8.97 4.92
N PHE A 332 -3.61 -8.79 5.60
CA PHE A 332 -4.52 -9.88 5.98
C PHE A 332 -4.87 -10.81 4.81
N GLN A 333 -4.97 -12.11 5.06
CA GLN A 333 -4.94 -13.18 4.04
C GLN A 333 -6.18 -13.30 3.13
N GLU A 334 -7.17 -12.41 3.21
CA GLU A 334 -8.49 -12.59 2.57
C GLU A 334 -8.84 -11.47 1.56
N GLY A 335 -8.05 -11.27 0.49
CA GLY A 335 -8.13 -10.05 -0.33
C GLY A 335 -7.83 -10.22 -1.81
N ARG A 336 -7.99 -9.11 -2.55
CA ARG A 336 -7.67 -9.03 -3.98
C ARG A 336 -6.16 -9.21 -4.20
N CYS A 337 -5.78 -9.84 -5.31
CA CYS A 337 -4.37 -9.95 -5.70
C CYS A 337 -3.89 -8.57 -6.18
N SER A 338 -3.14 -7.86 -5.33
CA SER A 338 -2.60 -6.54 -5.62
C SER A 338 -1.24 -6.33 -4.95
N ALA A 339 -0.37 -5.58 -5.60
CA ALA A 339 0.89 -5.14 -5.00
C ALA A 339 0.64 -4.00 -4.00
N THR A 340 0.66 -4.32 -2.69
CA THR A 340 0.70 -3.31 -1.63
C THR A 340 2.15 -2.90 -1.35
N ALA A 341 2.44 -1.59 -1.35
CA ALA A 341 3.76 -1.10 -0.94
C ALA A 341 3.75 -0.76 0.56
N ALA A 342 4.68 -1.34 1.31
CA ALA A 342 4.91 -1.02 2.71
C ALA A 342 6.39 -0.67 2.91
N GLU A 343 6.67 0.52 3.45
CA GLU A 343 8.02 0.96 3.83
C GLU A 343 8.13 0.96 5.35
N VAL A 344 8.76 -0.05 5.93
CA VAL A 344 8.73 -0.25 7.39
C VAL A 344 10.11 -0.04 7.99
N VAL A 345 10.26 0.99 8.83
CA VAL A 345 11.43 1.12 9.71
C VAL A 345 11.13 0.39 11.02
N ILE A 346 11.42 -0.91 11.08
CA ILE A 346 11.31 -1.69 12.32
C ILE A 346 12.54 -1.42 13.19
N LEU A 347 12.38 -0.57 14.22
CA LEU A 347 13.40 -0.42 15.27
C LEU A 347 13.23 -1.54 16.31
N VAL A 348 13.92 -2.67 16.08
CA VAL A 348 14.10 -3.70 17.11
C VAL A 348 15.13 -3.18 18.12
N ALA A 349 14.67 -2.49 19.17
CA ALA A 349 15.53 -2.15 20.29
C ALA A 349 15.74 -3.40 21.15
N THR A 350 16.77 -4.19 20.88
CA THR A 350 17.28 -5.17 21.85
C THR A 350 17.99 -4.40 22.96
N ARG A 351 17.48 -4.46 24.20
CA ARG A 351 18.26 -4.04 25.37
C ARG A 351 19.40 -5.04 25.54
N GLY A 352 20.58 -4.71 25.02
CA GLY A 352 21.83 -5.38 25.39
C GLY A 352 22.14 -5.10 26.86
N SER A 353 22.17 -6.14 27.69
CA SER A 353 22.67 -6.06 29.06
C SER A 353 24.19 -5.85 29.06
N THR A 354 24.60 -4.63 29.42
CA THR A 354 25.87 -4.21 30.06
C THR A 354 27.19 -4.90 29.67
N SER A 355 28.08 -4.18 28.98
CA SER A 355 29.33 -3.66 29.58
C SER A 355 30.13 -2.78 28.60
N GLY A 356 30.47 -1.56 29.03
CA GLY A 356 31.63 -0.76 28.61
C GLY A 356 31.90 -0.52 27.11
N ALA A 357 31.32 0.54 26.55
CA ALA A 357 32.03 1.52 25.71
C ALA A 357 31.06 2.66 25.33
N SER A 358 31.45 3.89 25.69
CA SER A 358 30.86 5.12 25.16
C SER A 358 31.13 5.19 23.66
N ALA A 359 30.13 4.92 22.83
CA ALA A 359 30.14 5.25 21.41
C ALA A 359 29.03 6.28 21.17
N SER A 360 29.45 7.53 20.95
CA SER A 360 28.62 8.63 20.48
C SER A 360 27.88 8.22 19.20
N VAL A 361 26.55 8.34 19.22
CA VAL A 361 25.69 8.22 18.05
C VAL A 361 26.05 9.33 17.05
N PRO A 362 26.36 9.02 15.77
CA PRO A 362 26.47 10.07 14.76
C PRO A 362 25.08 10.66 14.49
N ARG A 363 24.96 11.98 14.59
CA ARG A 363 23.86 12.71 13.96
C ARG A 363 24.13 12.74 12.45
N GLU A 364 23.53 11.82 11.72
CA GLU A 364 23.33 11.88 10.27
C GLU A 364 21.84 11.63 10.02
N GLY A 365 21.12 12.33 9.15
CA GLY A 365 21.37 13.50 8.33
C GLY A 365 19.99 13.95 7.90
N HIS A 366 19.69 15.23 8.06
CA HIS A 366 18.44 15.84 7.67
C HIS A 366 18.34 15.77 6.14
N LEU A 367 17.46 14.92 5.60
CA LEU A 367 17.08 15.03 4.20
C LEU A 367 16.35 16.38 4.01
N PRO A 368 16.75 17.21 3.05
CA PRO A 368 16.16 18.53 2.88
C PRO A 368 14.72 18.38 2.40
N ARG A 369 13.79 18.90 3.20
CA ARG A 369 12.41 19.14 2.76
C ARG A 369 12.46 20.26 1.72
N GLY A 370 11.99 19.98 0.51
CA GLY A 370 11.70 21.01 -0.48
C GLY A 370 10.57 21.94 -0.01
N PRO A 371 10.45 23.13 -0.60
CA PRO A 371 9.60 24.22 -0.12
C PRO A 371 8.12 23.89 0.00
#